data_AF-A0A2G5DQT1-F1
#
_entry.id   AF-A0A2G5DQT1-F1
#
_cell.length_a   1.000
_cell.length_b   1.000
_cell.length_c   1.000
_cell.angle_alpha   90.00
_cell.angle_beta   90.00
_cell.angle_gamma   90.00
#
_symmetry.space_group_name_H-M   'P 1'
#
loop_
_entity.id
_entity.type
_entity.pdbx_description
1 polymer ?
#
loop_
_entity_poly.entity_id
_entity_poly.type
_entity_poly.pdbx_seq_one_letter_code
_entity_poly.pdbx_strand_id
1 'polypeptide(L)'
;MHLNQSISNNNFAFMIYNDLTDIHSVDYDISSSSLKLSRAVKNDRSFKSSTFAGFRVYGSCNGIFLISIAHQFIRIGLWNPSTGEYKDLPESFPKYPKCPPPIFNVVFWLGYDISRDDYKVIRYPYYQSSNLSGIMSDVCVYSLRTNSCKMIQDVPYRIFGSVYPKNFCDDGIFLNGAIHWLGKHVSDVASRLSLRIVSFDLANDEFKMFQLPDVILDTNSKRLGAFEDCLCIYHVNKDNYIDLFTMKEYGVKESWTKMFSIIDQPI
;
A
#
# COMPACT_ATOMS: atom_id res chain seq x y z
N MET A 1 15.85 -11.77 11.12
CA MET A 1 14.72 -11.64 10.19
C MET A 1 14.89 -12.62 9.05
N HIS A 2 14.17 -13.72 9.16
CA HIS A 2 14.08 -14.73 8.11
C HIS A 2 13.07 -14.25 7.07
N LEU A 3 13.56 -13.58 6.02
CA LEU A 3 12.70 -12.99 4.98
C LEU A 3 12.02 -14.06 4.09
N ASN A 4 12.58 -15.27 4.02
CA ASN A 4 12.10 -16.33 3.13
C ASN A 4 11.13 -17.33 3.80
N GLN A 5 10.96 -17.27 5.13
CA GLN A 5 10.09 -18.21 5.87
C GLN A 5 8.61 -17.78 5.90
N SER A 6 8.31 -16.54 5.51
CA SER A 6 6.93 -16.04 5.48
C SER A 6 6.11 -16.59 4.32
N ILE A 7 6.76 -17.02 3.23
CA ILE A 7 6.11 -17.59 2.04
C ILE A 7 5.54 -19.00 2.32
N SER A 8 6.10 -19.74 3.28
CA SER A 8 5.63 -21.10 3.60
C SER A 8 4.44 -21.16 4.56
N ASN A 9 4.09 -20.04 5.21
CA ASN A 9 2.98 -19.97 6.17
C ASN A 9 1.82 -19.17 5.56
N ASN A 10 1.05 -19.82 4.69
CA ASN A 10 -0.12 -19.33 3.94
C ASN A 10 -1.33 -18.89 4.78
N ASN A 11 -1.18 -18.54 6.06
CA ASN A 11 -2.33 -18.40 6.96
C ASN A 11 -2.91 -16.98 7.06
N PHE A 12 -2.26 -15.95 6.54
CA PHE A 12 -2.73 -14.57 6.72
C PHE A 12 -3.37 -14.01 5.46
N ALA A 13 -4.69 -13.79 5.51
CA ALA A 13 -5.43 -13.25 4.38
C ALA A 13 -5.68 -11.74 4.49
N PHE A 14 -5.92 -11.25 5.70
CA PHE A 14 -6.16 -9.82 5.94
C PHE A 14 -5.60 -9.37 7.28
N MET A 15 -4.99 -8.19 7.30
CA MET A 15 -4.61 -7.49 8.52
C MET A 15 -5.46 -6.24 8.66
N ILE A 16 -6.29 -6.18 9.70
CA ILE A 16 -7.12 -5.01 10.02
C ILE A 16 -6.44 -4.27 11.17
N TYR A 17 -6.20 -2.98 10.97
CA TYR A 17 -5.67 -2.09 11.99
C TYR A 17 -6.67 -0.96 12.27
N ASN A 18 -6.95 -0.74 13.55
CA ASN A 18 -7.64 0.47 14.02
C ASN A 18 -6.60 1.33 14.73
N ASP A 19 -6.60 2.65 14.47
CA ASP A 19 -5.56 3.67 14.72
C ASP A 19 -4.96 3.75 16.15
N LEU A 20 -5.36 2.87 17.07
CA LEU A 20 -5.11 2.99 18.50
C LEU A 20 -4.49 1.75 19.17
N THR A 21 -3.87 0.80 18.46
CA THR A 21 -2.85 -0.20 18.94
C THR A 21 -3.08 -1.66 18.59
N ASP A 22 -4.21 -2.03 17.99
CA ASP A 22 -4.56 -3.45 17.83
C ASP A 22 -4.43 -3.94 16.38
N ILE A 23 -3.58 -4.96 16.19
CA ILE A 23 -3.44 -5.70 14.93
C ILE A 23 -4.34 -6.93 15.00
N HIS A 24 -5.30 -7.00 14.09
CA HIS A 24 -6.12 -8.17 13.90
C HIS A 24 -5.68 -8.91 12.64
N SER A 25 -5.50 -10.22 12.74
CA SER A 25 -5.39 -11.10 11.58
C SER A 25 -6.69 -11.86 11.36
N VAL A 26 -7.06 -12.02 10.10
CA VAL A 26 -8.13 -12.93 9.70
C VAL A 26 -7.53 -14.02 8.83
N ASP A 27 -7.74 -15.27 9.24
CA ASP A 27 -7.41 -16.46 8.46
C ASP A 27 -8.53 -16.67 7.42
N TYR A 28 -8.16 -16.87 6.16
CA TYR A 28 -9.07 -17.21 5.07
C TYR A 28 -8.78 -18.63 4.61
N ASP A 29 -9.80 -19.48 4.66
CA ASP A 29 -9.72 -20.83 4.12
C ASP A 29 -10.24 -20.83 2.67
N ILE A 30 -9.31 -20.92 1.73
CA ILE A 30 -9.57 -20.99 0.28
C ILE A 30 -10.40 -22.24 -0.09
N SER A 31 -10.38 -23.29 0.75
CA SER A 31 -11.09 -24.55 0.48
C SER A 31 -12.58 -24.52 0.87
N SER A 32 -13.02 -23.50 1.61
CA SER A 32 -14.41 -23.34 2.02
C SER A 32 -15.21 -22.66 0.90
N SER A 33 -16.21 -23.37 0.36
CA SER A 33 -17.20 -22.81 -0.59
C SER A 33 -18.05 -21.68 0.00
N SER A 34 -17.91 -21.38 1.29
CA SER A 34 -18.47 -20.20 1.94
C SER A 34 -17.35 -19.20 2.23
N LEU A 35 -17.50 -17.96 1.75
CA LEU A 35 -16.66 -16.82 2.12
C LEU A 35 -16.89 -16.46 3.60
N LYS A 36 -16.43 -17.30 4.51
CA LYS A 36 -16.44 -17.04 5.94
C LYS A 36 -15.06 -16.51 6.31
N LEU A 37 -14.95 -15.18 6.44
CA LEU A 37 -13.84 -14.62 7.20
C LEU A 37 -13.90 -15.23 8.61
N SER A 38 -12.79 -15.80 9.06
CA SER A 38 -12.68 -16.21 10.46
C SER A 38 -12.77 -14.96 11.36
N ARG A 39 -13.12 -15.16 12.63
CA ARG A 39 -13.15 -14.06 13.60
C ARG A 39 -11.75 -13.45 13.67
N ALA A 40 -11.66 -12.13 13.49
CA ALA A 40 -10.46 -11.35 13.72
C ALA A 40 -9.79 -11.74 15.05
N VAL A 41 -8.59 -12.33 14.97
CA VAL A 41 -7.79 -12.70 16.14
C VAL A 41 -6.83 -11.57 16.42
N LYS A 42 -6.84 -11.04 17.65
CA LYS A 42 -5.84 -10.08 18.09
C LYS A 42 -4.48 -10.78 18.08
N ASN A 43 -3.51 -10.20 17.38
CA ASN A 43 -2.19 -10.80 17.34
C ASN A 43 -1.49 -10.57 18.70
N ASP A 44 -1.41 -11.61 19.54
CA ASP A 44 -0.74 -11.55 20.84
C ASP A 44 0.78 -11.37 20.74
N ARG A 45 1.34 -11.55 19.53
CA ARG A 45 2.73 -11.16 19.19
C ARG A 45 2.84 -9.70 18.74
N SER A 46 1.79 -8.91 18.97
CA SER A 46 1.79 -7.47 18.77
C SER A 46 2.96 -6.82 19.50
N PHE A 47 3.52 -5.80 18.86
CA PHE A 47 4.63 -5.03 19.38
C PHE A 47 4.22 -4.36 20.70
N LYS A 48 4.68 -4.89 21.83
CA LYS A 48 4.42 -4.30 23.15
C LYS A 48 5.26 -3.03 23.32
N SER A 49 4.81 -1.93 22.74
CA SER A 49 5.35 -0.61 23.04
C SER A 49 4.73 -0.11 24.35
N SER A 50 5.56 0.15 25.36
CA SER A 50 5.16 0.67 26.68
C SER A 50 4.73 2.15 26.64
N THR A 51 4.79 2.78 25.48
CA THR A 51 4.38 4.17 25.26
C THR A 51 3.27 4.20 24.20
N PHE A 52 2.32 5.13 24.36
CA PHE A 52 1.21 5.51 23.48
C PHE A 52 1.59 5.88 22.02
N ALA A 53 2.66 5.29 21.49
CA ALA A 53 3.13 5.46 20.14
C ALA A 53 2.24 4.66 19.19
N GLY A 54 1.33 5.36 18.50
CA GLY A 54 0.61 4.78 17.37
C GLY A 54 1.58 4.15 16.37
N PHE A 55 1.15 3.09 15.70
CA PHE A 55 1.89 2.50 14.58
C PHE A 55 1.13 2.70 13.28
N ARG A 56 1.84 2.59 12.16
CA ARG A 56 1.28 2.69 10.82
C ARG A 56 1.85 1.60 9.95
N VAL A 57 0.98 0.94 9.19
CA VAL A 57 1.38 0.00 8.14
C VAL A 57 1.42 0.75 6.81
N TYR A 58 2.49 0.52 6.05
CA TYR A 58 2.73 1.17 4.76
C TYR A 58 2.49 0.24 3.56
N GLY A 59 2.56 -1.07 3.81
CA GLY A 59 2.38 -2.10 2.81
C GLY A 59 2.99 -3.41 3.27
N SER A 60 2.71 -4.46 2.53
CA SER A 60 3.25 -5.79 2.77
C SER A 60 3.82 -6.41 1.50
N CYS A 61 4.78 -7.31 1.68
CA CYS A 61 5.41 -8.07 0.62
C CYS A 61 5.84 -9.42 1.18
N ASN A 62 5.38 -10.51 0.56
CA ASN A 62 5.69 -11.89 0.99
C ASN A 62 5.41 -12.10 2.49
N GLY A 63 4.29 -11.59 3.03
CA GLY A 63 3.96 -11.71 4.46
C GLY A 63 4.80 -10.84 5.42
N ILE A 64 5.70 -10.01 4.90
CA ILE A 64 6.48 -9.03 5.67
C ILE A 64 5.83 -7.67 5.52
N PHE A 65 5.72 -6.93 6.62
CA PHE A 65 5.08 -5.63 6.68
C PHE A 65 6.13 -4.55 6.89
N LEU A 66 6.00 -3.45 6.15
CA LEU A 66 6.72 -2.22 6.46
C LEU A 66 5.86 -1.38 7.39
N ILE A 67 6.40 -1.07 8.55
CA ILE A 67 5.68 -0.33 9.59
C ILE A 67 6.50 0.85 10.10
N SER A 68 5.83 1.92 10.52
CA SER A 68 6.44 2.92 11.41
C SER A 68 5.85 2.84 12.80
N ILE A 69 6.70 3.07 13.79
CA ILE A 69 6.32 3.16 15.20
C ILE A 69 6.68 4.57 15.68
N ALA A 70 5.77 5.17 16.44
CA ALA A 70 5.83 6.54 16.95
C ALA A 70 5.64 7.63 15.88
N HIS A 71 5.35 8.84 16.34
CA HIS A 71 5.11 9.99 15.49
C HIS A 71 6.35 10.34 14.64
N GLN A 72 6.15 10.93 13.46
CA GLN A 72 7.20 11.50 12.61
C GLN A 72 8.28 10.53 12.10
N PHE A 73 7.93 9.26 11.84
CA PHE A 73 8.83 8.27 11.22
C PHE A 73 10.07 7.93 12.04
N ILE A 74 10.04 8.13 13.36
CA ILE A 74 11.19 7.91 14.25
C ILE A 74 11.75 6.50 14.06
N ARG A 75 10.88 5.49 14.06
CA ARG A 75 11.24 4.11 13.73
C ARG A 75 10.46 3.66 12.51
N ILE A 76 11.17 3.19 11.49
CA ILE A 76 10.61 2.49 10.34
C ILE A 76 11.35 1.16 10.27
N GLY A 77 10.60 0.08 10.14
CA GLY A 77 11.17 -1.24 10.14
C GLY A 77 10.29 -2.24 9.42
N LEU A 78 10.87 -3.42 9.21
CA LEU A 78 10.19 -4.59 8.73
C LEU A 78 9.66 -5.38 9.93
N TRP A 79 8.47 -5.93 9.78
CA TRP A 79 7.84 -6.80 10.77
C TRP A 79 7.33 -8.07 10.08
N ASN A 80 7.67 -9.23 10.64
CA ASN A 80 7.14 -10.52 10.23
C ASN A 80 6.17 -11.01 11.32
N PRO A 81 4.84 -10.92 11.12
CA PRO A 81 3.85 -11.36 12.10
C PRO A 81 3.95 -12.86 12.40
N SER A 82 4.28 -13.67 11.38
CA SER A 82 4.37 -15.13 11.47
C SER A 82 5.48 -15.59 12.41
N THR A 83 6.57 -14.83 12.51
CA THR A 83 7.70 -15.11 13.41
C THR A 83 7.72 -14.21 14.65
N GLY A 84 7.00 -13.07 14.61
CA GLY A 84 7.09 -12.01 15.61
C GLY A 84 8.38 -11.17 15.50
N GLU A 85 9.24 -11.43 14.51
CA GLU A 85 10.49 -10.69 14.34
C GLU A 85 10.23 -9.27 13.81
N TYR A 86 10.94 -8.30 14.38
CA TYR A 86 11.00 -6.92 13.88
C TYR A 86 12.45 -6.52 13.66
N LYS A 87 12.68 -5.71 12.62
CA LYS A 87 14.00 -5.20 12.28
C LYS A 87 13.86 -3.75 11.80
N ASP A 88 14.48 -2.82 12.51
CA ASP A 88 14.58 -1.44 12.04
C ASP A 88 15.32 -1.37 10.71
N LEU A 89 14.88 -0.46 9.84
CA LEU A 89 15.69 -0.05 8.71
C LEU A 89 16.96 0.65 9.21
N PRO A 90 18.09 0.53 8.50
CA PRO A 90 19.34 1.18 8.90
C PRO A 90 19.18 2.69 9.10
N GLU A 91 20.00 3.29 9.96
CA GLU A 91 20.00 4.75 10.18
C GLU A 91 20.27 5.55 8.89
N SER A 92 20.99 4.94 7.94
CA SER A 92 21.25 5.49 6.60
C SER A 92 20.00 5.54 5.71
N PHE A 93 18.89 4.92 6.10
CA PHE A 93 17.64 4.99 5.35
C PHE A 93 17.16 6.44 5.28
N PRO A 94 17.01 7.02 4.08
CA PRO A 94 16.66 8.43 3.95
C PRO A 94 15.18 8.63 4.22
N LYS A 95 14.80 8.76 5.50
CA LYS A 95 13.41 8.93 5.97
C LYS A 95 12.77 10.21 5.46
N TYR A 96 13.56 11.27 5.32
CA TYR A 96 13.08 12.60 4.97
C TYR A 96 13.57 13.00 3.57
N PRO A 97 12.73 13.66 2.77
CA PRO A 97 13.14 14.31 1.52
C PRO A 97 14.21 15.40 1.76
N LYS A 98 15.01 15.66 0.73
CA LYS A 98 16.09 16.66 0.74
C LYS A 98 15.59 18.07 0.43
N CYS A 99 14.51 18.20 -0.35
CA CYS A 99 13.95 19.51 -0.68
C CYS A 99 13.17 20.09 0.50
N PRO A 100 13.37 21.38 0.88
CA PRO A 100 12.66 21.97 2.00
C PRO A 100 11.14 22.16 1.72
N PRO A 101 10.32 22.25 2.78
CA PRO A 101 8.85 22.26 2.76
C PRO A 101 8.18 23.31 1.85
N PRO A 102 6.87 23.16 1.55
CA PRO A 102 5.87 22.40 2.33
C PRO A 102 5.62 20.98 1.84
N ILE A 103 6.38 20.04 2.39
CA ILE A 103 6.06 18.61 2.39
C ILE A 103 4.92 18.44 3.40
N PHE A 104 3.80 17.89 2.94
CA PHE A 104 2.67 17.58 3.80
C PHE A 104 2.82 16.21 4.44
N ASN A 105 3.37 15.23 3.72
CA ASN A 105 3.62 13.90 4.27
C ASN A 105 4.69 13.14 3.48
N VAL A 106 5.13 12.00 4.01
CA VAL A 106 5.96 11.03 3.29
C VAL A 106 5.27 9.68 3.42
N VAL A 107 5.21 8.95 2.32
CA VAL A 107 4.69 7.59 2.31
C VAL A 107 5.82 6.65 1.95
N PHE A 108 5.73 5.45 2.48
CA PHE A 108 6.68 4.40 2.18
C PHE A 108 5.93 3.22 1.59
N TRP A 109 6.57 2.43 0.73
CA TRP A 109 5.99 1.20 0.21
C TRP A 109 7.06 0.12 0.12
N LEU A 110 6.69 -1.10 0.48
CA LEU A 110 7.57 -2.26 0.45
C LEU A 110 7.29 -3.10 -0.80
N GLY A 111 8.34 -3.62 -1.41
CA GLY A 111 8.21 -4.67 -2.41
C GLY A 111 9.49 -5.46 -2.56
N TYR A 112 9.45 -6.46 -3.44
CA TYR A 112 10.55 -7.38 -3.66
C TYR A 112 10.88 -7.47 -5.14
N ASP A 113 12.15 -7.22 -5.45
CA ASP A 113 12.72 -7.36 -6.78
C ASP A 113 13.31 -8.76 -6.90
N ILE A 114 12.53 -9.67 -7.49
CA ILE A 114 12.93 -11.07 -7.70
C ILE A 114 14.20 -11.21 -8.55
N SER A 115 14.41 -10.30 -9.52
CA SER A 115 15.58 -10.35 -10.40
C SER A 115 16.89 -10.07 -9.67
N ARG A 116 16.79 -9.38 -8.53
CA ARG A 116 17.91 -8.98 -7.68
C ARG A 116 17.87 -9.64 -6.31
N ASP A 117 16.92 -10.52 -6.02
CA ASP A 117 16.72 -11.10 -4.69
C ASP A 117 16.84 -10.03 -3.59
N ASP A 118 16.05 -8.97 -3.71
CA ASP A 118 16.21 -7.77 -2.89
C ASP A 118 14.87 -7.17 -2.50
N TYR A 119 14.72 -6.94 -1.20
CA TYR A 119 13.63 -6.10 -0.70
C TYR A 119 13.96 -4.64 -0.96
N LYS A 120 13.00 -3.93 -1.52
CA LYS A 120 13.11 -2.50 -1.78
C LYS A 120 12.03 -1.73 -1.04
N VAL A 121 12.40 -0.57 -0.54
CA VAL A 121 11.48 0.38 0.07
C VAL A 121 11.46 1.65 -0.77
N ILE A 122 10.29 2.00 -1.29
CA ILE A 122 10.08 3.30 -1.93
C ILE A 122 9.79 4.31 -0.83
N ARG A 123 10.52 5.43 -0.79
CA ARG A 123 10.09 6.66 -0.12
C ARG A 123 9.51 7.60 -1.16
N TYR A 124 8.25 7.95 -0.98
CA TYR A 124 7.54 8.86 -1.85
C TYR A 124 7.09 10.11 -1.07
N PRO A 125 7.69 11.27 -1.31
CA PRO A 125 7.27 12.51 -0.65
C PRO A 125 5.98 13.06 -1.25
N TYR A 126 5.15 13.66 -0.41
CA TYR A 126 3.90 14.30 -0.77
C TYR A 126 3.92 15.78 -0.36
N TYR A 127 3.66 16.68 -1.31
CA TYR A 127 3.75 18.13 -1.12
C TYR A 127 2.36 18.76 -1.09
N GLN A 128 2.17 19.76 -0.21
CA GLN A 128 0.86 20.30 0.15
C GLN A 128 0.17 21.11 -0.98
N SER A 129 0.91 21.55 -1.99
CA SER A 129 0.43 22.57 -2.90
C SER A 129 -0.23 22.00 -4.17
N SER A 130 -1.50 22.35 -4.35
CA SER A 130 -2.26 22.22 -5.60
C SER A 130 -1.64 23.00 -6.77
N ASN A 131 -0.73 23.95 -6.50
CA ASN A 131 -0.10 24.82 -7.49
C ASN A 131 1.31 24.37 -7.89
N LEU A 132 1.81 23.26 -7.36
CA LEU A 132 2.98 22.63 -7.96
C LEU A 132 2.50 22.05 -9.30
N SER A 133 2.67 22.78 -10.39
CA SER A 133 2.88 22.17 -11.70
C SER A 133 4.30 21.62 -11.64
N GLY A 134 4.46 20.30 -11.60
CA GLY A 134 5.78 19.78 -11.28
C GLY A 134 5.85 18.28 -11.23
N ILE A 135 6.86 17.82 -11.93
CA ILE A 135 7.42 16.48 -11.86
C ILE A 135 8.12 16.30 -10.50
N MET A 136 8.03 15.10 -9.92
CA MET A 136 8.60 14.80 -8.61
C MET A 136 10.00 14.18 -8.75
N SER A 137 11.01 14.81 -8.15
CA SER A 137 12.41 14.39 -8.31
C SER A 137 13.06 13.85 -7.02
N ASP A 138 12.30 13.79 -5.93
CA ASP A 138 12.79 13.34 -4.61
C ASP A 138 12.18 11.99 -4.17
N VAL A 139 11.81 11.16 -5.14
CA VAL A 139 11.41 9.77 -4.90
C VAL A 139 12.68 8.92 -4.74
N CYS A 140 12.74 8.09 -3.71
CA CYS A 140 13.88 7.24 -3.43
C CYS A 140 13.45 5.77 -3.45
N VAL A 141 14.18 4.93 -4.17
CA VAL A 141 14.09 3.47 -4.08
C VAL A 141 15.30 2.99 -3.29
N TYR A 142 15.06 2.57 -2.05
CA TYR A 142 16.07 2.06 -1.15
C TYR A 142 16.18 0.54 -1.28
N SER A 143 17.38 0.06 -1.60
CA SER A 143 17.71 -1.37 -1.61
C SER A 143 18.19 -1.80 -0.23
N LEU A 144 17.56 -2.84 0.33
CA LEU A 144 18.01 -3.42 1.60
C LEU A 144 19.32 -4.19 1.43
N ARG A 145 19.51 -4.84 0.28
CA ARG A 145 20.72 -5.61 -0.01
C ARG A 145 21.96 -4.74 -0.13
N THR A 146 21.88 -3.61 -0.83
CA THR A 146 23.03 -2.71 -1.03
C THR A 146 23.10 -1.58 -0.01
N ASN A 147 22.09 -1.45 0.87
CA ASN A 147 21.97 -0.36 1.83
C ASN A 147 22.13 1.03 1.18
N SER A 148 21.54 1.21 -0.01
CA SER A 148 21.68 2.43 -0.79
C SER A 148 20.35 2.89 -1.38
N CYS A 149 20.19 4.20 -1.48
CA CYS A 149 19.05 4.83 -2.12
C CYS A 149 19.39 5.21 -3.56
N LYS A 150 18.59 4.74 -4.51
CA LYS A 150 18.55 5.25 -5.89
C LYS A 150 17.47 6.32 -5.97
N MET A 151 17.84 7.53 -6.37
CA MET A 151 16.88 8.60 -6.62
C MET A 151 16.21 8.38 -7.97
N ILE A 152 14.88 8.36 -7.99
CA ILE A 152 14.09 8.36 -9.21
C ILE A 152 13.81 9.82 -9.56
N GLN A 153 14.42 10.25 -10.65
CA GLN A 153 14.17 11.56 -11.22
C GLN A 153 12.91 11.53 -12.05
N ASP A 154 12.36 12.71 -12.21
CA ASP A 154 11.32 13.01 -13.15
C ASP A 154 10.01 12.19 -13.03
N VAL A 155 9.55 11.87 -11.83
CA VAL A 155 8.33 11.08 -11.61
C VAL A 155 7.08 11.90 -12.00
N PRO A 156 6.31 11.48 -13.03
CA PRO A 156 5.24 12.29 -13.60
C PRO A 156 3.87 11.98 -12.98
N TYR A 157 3.85 11.34 -11.80
CA TYR A 157 2.63 10.90 -11.14
C TYR A 157 2.47 11.48 -9.74
N ARG A 158 1.24 11.50 -9.24
CA ARG A 158 0.90 11.89 -7.86
C ARG A 158 -0.01 10.86 -7.23
N ILE A 159 0.08 10.71 -5.92
CA ILE A 159 -0.81 9.89 -5.13
C ILE A 159 -2.19 10.57 -5.02
N PHE A 160 -3.26 9.78 -5.14
CA PHE A 160 -4.64 10.22 -4.94
C PHE A 160 -5.02 10.25 -3.45
N GLY A 161 -5.85 11.22 -3.03
CA GLY A 161 -6.16 11.49 -1.61
C GLY A 161 -6.08 12.97 -1.22
N SER A 162 -5.73 13.83 -2.17
CA SER A 162 -5.39 15.25 -2.00
C SER A 162 -6.50 16.21 -1.51
N VAL A 163 -7.70 15.77 -1.10
CA VAL A 163 -8.79 16.74 -0.83
C VAL A 163 -9.51 16.60 0.51
N TYR A 164 -9.45 15.47 1.23
CA TYR A 164 -10.12 15.40 2.54
C TYR A 164 -9.38 14.54 3.57
N PRO A 165 -9.22 15.03 4.82
CA PRO A 165 -8.48 14.35 5.89
C PRO A 165 -9.11 13.05 6.40
N LYS A 166 -10.21 12.57 5.80
CA LYS A 166 -10.93 11.35 6.23
C LYS A 166 -10.84 10.16 5.26
N ASN A 167 -10.34 10.36 4.03
CA ASN A 167 -10.32 9.32 2.98
C ASN A 167 -8.93 9.17 2.32
N PHE A 168 -7.84 9.37 3.06
CA PHE A 168 -6.50 9.14 2.54
C PHE A 168 -6.31 7.63 2.27
N CYS A 169 -5.98 7.28 1.02
CA CYS A 169 -5.54 5.94 0.63
C CYS A 169 -4.17 6.10 -0.04
N ASP A 170 -3.13 6.01 0.77
CA ASP A 170 -1.74 5.96 0.32
C ASP A 170 -1.16 4.57 0.43
N ASP A 171 -2.03 3.55 0.41
CA ASP A 171 -1.65 2.16 0.40
C ASP A 171 -0.92 1.84 -0.91
N GLY A 172 0.29 1.29 -0.78
CA GLY A 172 1.05 0.74 -1.90
C GLY A 172 0.89 -0.77 -1.91
N ILE A 173 0.36 -1.29 -3.01
CA ILE A 173 0.08 -2.72 -3.18
C ILE A 173 1.20 -3.35 -4.00
N PHE A 174 1.99 -4.21 -3.37
CA PHE A 174 2.97 -5.02 -4.08
C PHE A 174 2.28 -6.20 -4.76
N LEU A 175 2.43 -6.30 -6.08
CA LEU A 175 1.93 -7.41 -6.89
C LEU A 175 2.80 -7.55 -8.15
N ASN A 176 3.06 -8.76 -8.63
CA ASN A 176 3.77 -9.00 -9.91
C ASN A 176 5.09 -8.23 -10.06
N GLY A 177 5.87 -8.10 -8.98
CA GLY A 177 7.16 -7.38 -8.99
C GLY A 177 7.05 -5.85 -9.03
N ALA A 178 5.86 -5.29 -8.96
CA ALA A 178 5.61 -3.86 -9.00
C ALA A 178 4.80 -3.38 -7.79
N ILE A 179 4.98 -2.12 -7.42
CA ILE A 179 4.16 -1.44 -6.40
C ILE A 179 3.10 -0.62 -7.11
N HIS A 180 1.85 -0.76 -6.67
CA HIS A 180 0.67 -0.14 -7.27
C HIS A 180 0.00 0.81 -6.29
N TRP A 181 -0.46 1.96 -6.76
CA TRP A 181 -1.23 2.90 -5.96
C TRP A 181 -2.24 3.64 -6.82
N LEU A 182 -3.23 4.25 -6.18
CA LEU A 182 -4.16 5.15 -6.85
C LEU A 182 -3.48 6.51 -7.05
N GLY A 183 -3.46 6.99 -8.30
CA GLY A 183 -2.77 8.22 -8.64
C GLY A 183 -3.30 8.90 -9.89
N LYS A 184 -2.69 10.03 -10.22
CA LYS A 184 -2.98 10.82 -11.43
C LYS A 184 -1.69 11.31 -12.05
N HIS A 185 -1.71 11.59 -13.35
CA HIS A 185 -0.59 12.24 -14.00
C HIS A 185 -0.50 13.71 -13.55
N VAL A 186 0.70 14.27 -13.47
CA VAL A 186 0.92 15.66 -13.00
C VAL A 186 0.28 16.72 -13.89
N SER A 187 0.08 16.40 -15.18
CA SER A 187 -0.60 17.28 -16.14
C SER A 187 -2.11 17.12 -16.15
N ASP A 188 -2.66 16.12 -15.44
CA ASP A 188 -4.10 15.90 -15.45
C ASP A 188 -4.81 17.01 -14.68
N VAL A 189 -5.92 17.46 -15.24
CA VAL A 189 -6.86 18.33 -14.52
C VAL A 189 -7.28 17.62 -13.23
N ALA A 190 -7.43 18.39 -12.16
CA ALA A 190 -7.89 17.90 -10.86
C ALA A 190 -9.36 17.43 -10.94
N SER A 191 -9.56 16.25 -11.52
CA SER A 191 -10.84 15.57 -11.68
C SER A 191 -10.74 14.16 -11.11
N ARG A 192 -11.88 13.56 -10.77
CA ARG A 192 -11.94 12.15 -10.36
C ARG A 192 -11.81 11.21 -11.55
N LEU A 193 -12.18 11.69 -12.74
CA LEU A 193 -12.09 10.93 -13.99
C LEU A 193 -10.64 10.73 -14.46
N SER A 194 -9.69 11.52 -13.94
CA SER A 194 -8.25 11.33 -14.20
C SER A 194 -7.59 10.34 -13.24
N LEU A 195 -8.33 9.75 -12.31
CA LEU A 195 -7.79 8.73 -11.42
C LEU A 195 -7.42 7.46 -12.21
N ARG A 196 -6.20 6.97 -11.98
CA ARG A 196 -5.64 5.75 -12.56
C ARG A 196 -5.00 4.91 -11.47
N ILE A 197 -4.73 3.65 -11.80
CA ILE A 197 -3.78 2.85 -11.03
C ILE A 197 -2.41 3.14 -11.66
N VAL A 198 -1.48 3.63 -10.85
CA VAL A 198 -0.08 3.78 -11.26
C VAL A 198 0.68 2.61 -10.66
N SER A 199 1.61 2.07 -11.44
CA SER A 199 2.55 1.06 -10.97
C SER A 199 3.98 1.51 -11.17
N PHE A 200 4.87 1.02 -10.32
CA PHE A 200 6.32 1.15 -10.45
C PHE A 200 6.95 -0.24 -10.40
N ASP A 201 7.54 -0.65 -11.51
CA ASP A 201 8.28 -1.90 -11.68
C ASP A 201 9.62 -1.81 -10.94
N LEU A 202 9.81 -2.67 -9.94
CA LEU A 202 11.02 -2.64 -9.10
C LEU A 202 12.26 -3.18 -9.81
N ALA A 203 12.10 -3.97 -10.87
CA ALA A 203 13.22 -4.55 -11.61
C ALA A 203 13.77 -3.55 -12.64
N ASN A 204 12.87 -2.87 -13.36
CA ASN A 204 13.21 -2.00 -14.49
C ASN A 204 13.16 -0.50 -14.13
N ASP A 205 12.65 -0.14 -12.96
CA ASP A 205 12.41 1.25 -12.53
C ASP A 205 11.48 2.00 -13.50
N GLU A 206 10.48 1.31 -14.03
CA GLU A 206 9.53 1.82 -15.02
C GLU A 206 8.15 2.05 -14.41
N PHE A 207 7.48 3.10 -14.88
CA PHE A 207 6.10 3.36 -14.51
C PHE A 207 5.12 2.87 -15.56
N LYS A 208 4.01 2.26 -15.13
CA LYS A 208 2.87 1.94 -16.02
C LYS A 208 1.58 2.46 -15.41
N MET A 209 0.59 2.70 -16.26
CA MET A 209 -0.74 3.13 -15.86
C MET A 209 -1.79 2.14 -16.31
N PHE A 210 -2.79 1.95 -15.44
CA PHE A 210 -3.95 1.13 -15.73
C PHE A 210 -5.24 1.90 -15.47
N GLN A 211 -6.26 1.60 -16.26
CA GLN A 211 -7.57 2.20 -16.11
C GLN A 211 -8.37 1.49 -15.01
N LEU A 212 -9.13 2.29 -14.26
CA LEU A 212 -10.16 1.80 -13.35
C LEU A 212 -11.40 1.36 -14.15
N PRO A 213 -12.28 0.52 -13.57
CA PRO A 213 -13.56 0.22 -14.19
C PRO A 213 -14.47 1.46 -14.22
N ASP A 214 -15.19 1.67 -15.31
CA ASP A 214 -15.95 2.91 -15.51
C ASP A 214 -17.04 3.12 -14.45
N VAL A 215 -17.65 2.02 -13.98
CA VAL A 215 -18.71 2.01 -12.96
C VAL A 215 -18.30 2.63 -11.63
N ILE A 216 -16.99 2.65 -11.32
CA ILE A 216 -16.52 3.16 -10.04
C ILE A 216 -16.01 4.59 -10.12
N LEU A 217 -15.77 5.16 -11.31
CA LEU A 217 -15.05 6.44 -11.45
C LEU A 217 -15.66 7.58 -10.62
N ASP A 218 -16.98 7.65 -10.52
CA ASP A 218 -17.69 8.73 -9.82
C ASP A 218 -17.80 8.56 -8.29
N THR A 219 -17.35 7.43 -7.75
CA THR A 219 -17.49 7.12 -6.31
C THR A 219 -16.50 7.91 -5.43
N ASN A 220 -16.89 8.22 -4.19
CA ASN A 220 -16.06 9.03 -3.27
C ASN A 220 -14.99 8.24 -2.52
N SER A 221 -15.23 6.96 -2.25
CA SER A 221 -14.36 6.11 -1.44
C SER A 221 -13.91 4.94 -2.29
N LYS A 222 -12.65 4.95 -2.73
CA LYS A 222 -12.02 3.86 -3.46
C LYS A 222 -10.72 3.51 -2.76
N ARG A 223 -10.44 2.22 -2.66
CA ARG A 223 -9.15 1.74 -2.17
C ARG A 223 -8.66 0.60 -3.05
N LEU A 224 -7.36 0.60 -3.26
CA LEU A 224 -6.67 -0.45 -3.99
C LEU A 224 -6.27 -1.56 -3.02
N GLY A 225 -6.31 -2.79 -3.51
CA GLY A 225 -5.83 -3.96 -2.79
C GLY A 225 -5.31 -5.02 -3.74
N ALA A 226 -4.90 -6.14 -3.17
CA ALA A 226 -4.67 -7.39 -3.87
C ALA A 226 -5.62 -8.45 -3.31
N PHE A 227 -6.18 -9.27 -4.19
CA PHE A 227 -7.06 -10.38 -3.83
C PHE A 227 -6.84 -11.51 -4.83
N GLU A 228 -6.51 -12.72 -4.35
CA GLU A 228 -6.23 -13.89 -5.19
C GLU A 228 -5.22 -13.58 -6.32
N ASP A 229 -4.09 -12.97 -5.96
CA ASP A 229 -3.02 -12.55 -6.90
C ASP A 229 -3.48 -11.57 -8.01
N CYS A 230 -4.68 -11.01 -7.88
CA CYS A 230 -5.21 -9.99 -8.78
C CYS A 230 -5.21 -8.62 -8.09
N LEU A 231 -5.05 -7.55 -8.86
CA LEU A 231 -5.38 -6.22 -8.37
C LEU A 231 -6.88 -6.14 -8.13
N CYS A 232 -7.27 -5.56 -6.99
CA CYS A 232 -8.65 -5.34 -6.67
C CYS A 232 -8.91 -3.88 -6.27
N ILE A 233 -10.13 -3.42 -6.51
CA ILE A 233 -10.63 -2.16 -6.00
C ILE A 233 -11.87 -2.45 -5.19
N TYR A 234 -11.94 -1.92 -3.98
CA TYR A 234 -13.18 -1.84 -3.24
C TYR A 234 -13.64 -0.40 -3.10
N HIS A 235 -14.96 -0.21 -3.14
CA HIS A 235 -15.58 1.08 -2.97
C HIS A 235 -16.93 0.94 -2.27
N VAL A 236 -17.36 2.02 -1.61
CA VAL A 236 -18.73 2.12 -1.11
C VAL A 236 -19.63 2.54 -2.28
N ASN A 237 -20.64 1.73 -2.59
CA ASN A 237 -21.60 2.00 -3.65
C ASN A 237 -22.75 2.90 -3.15
N LYS A 238 -23.68 3.26 -4.04
CA LYS A 238 -24.79 4.18 -3.72
C LYS A 238 -25.76 3.62 -2.68
N ASP A 239 -25.79 2.30 -2.53
CA ASP A 239 -26.66 1.57 -1.61
C ASP A 239 -25.94 1.27 -0.28
N ASN A 240 -24.77 1.89 -0.03
CA ASN A 240 -23.90 1.67 1.14
C ASN A 240 -23.33 0.25 1.28
N TYR A 241 -23.28 -0.53 0.20
CA TYR A 241 -22.52 -1.78 0.18
C TYR A 241 -21.07 -1.51 -0.22
N ILE A 242 -20.17 -2.35 0.29
CA ILE A 242 -18.78 -2.42 -0.15
C ILE A 242 -18.73 -3.39 -1.33
N ASP A 243 -18.53 -2.87 -2.52
CA ASP A 243 -18.34 -3.67 -3.73
C ASP A 243 -16.86 -3.95 -3.94
N LEU A 244 -16.51 -5.21 -4.21
CA LEU A 244 -15.17 -5.61 -4.60
C LEU A 244 -15.12 -5.94 -6.10
N PHE A 245 -14.24 -5.25 -6.83
CA PHE A 245 -13.90 -5.52 -8.23
C PHE A 245 -12.48 -6.08 -8.31
N THR A 246 -12.25 -7.04 -9.21
CA THR A 246 -10.93 -7.62 -9.47
C THR A 246 -10.57 -7.53 -10.95
N MET A 247 -9.31 -7.21 -11.24
CA MET A 247 -8.74 -7.20 -12.59
C MET A 247 -8.22 -8.61 -12.87
N LYS A 248 -9.02 -9.43 -13.59
CA LYS A 248 -8.72 -10.84 -13.81
C LYS A 248 -7.51 -11.07 -14.73
N GLU A 249 -7.27 -10.14 -15.65
CA GLU A 249 -6.08 -10.13 -16.49
C GLU A 249 -5.30 -8.86 -16.20
N TYR A 250 -4.06 -9.04 -15.74
CA TYR A 250 -3.22 -7.92 -15.29
C TYR A 250 -3.03 -6.87 -16.39
N GLY A 251 -3.44 -5.64 -16.10
CA GLY A 251 -3.36 -4.50 -17.00
C GLY A 251 -4.46 -4.38 -18.05
N VAL A 252 -5.41 -5.33 -18.12
CA VAL A 252 -6.51 -5.32 -19.09
C VAL A 252 -7.76 -4.73 -18.44
N LYS A 253 -8.22 -3.58 -18.93
CA LYS A 253 -9.40 -2.86 -18.38
C LYS A 253 -10.66 -3.72 -18.46
N GLU A 254 -10.86 -4.41 -19.57
CA GLU A 254 -12.07 -5.18 -19.86
C GLU A 254 -12.20 -6.39 -18.93
N SER A 255 -11.12 -6.78 -18.24
CA SER A 255 -11.10 -7.91 -17.30
C SER A 255 -11.64 -7.57 -15.90
N TRP A 256 -11.98 -6.30 -15.62
CA TRP A 256 -12.55 -5.91 -14.35
C TRP A 256 -13.91 -6.58 -14.12
N THR A 257 -13.98 -7.42 -13.09
CA THR A 257 -15.19 -8.18 -12.73
C THR A 257 -15.59 -7.90 -11.29
N LYS A 258 -16.87 -7.61 -11.05
CA LYS A 258 -17.44 -7.51 -9.69
C LYS A 258 -17.49 -8.91 -9.07
N MET A 259 -16.83 -9.09 -7.93
CA MET A 259 -16.79 -10.36 -7.21
C MET A 259 -17.99 -10.52 -6.28
N PHE A 260 -18.18 -9.54 -5.39
CA PHE A 260 -19.26 -9.56 -4.41
C PHE A 260 -19.55 -8.15 -3.85
N SER A 261 -20.64 -8.06 -3.11
CA SER A 261 -21.05 -6.89 -2.32
C SER A 261 -21.20 -7.32 -0.87
N ILE A 262 -20.60 -6.57 0.07
CA ILE A 262 -20.74 -6.80 1.51
C ILE A 262 -21.49 -5.62 2.12
N ILE A 263 -22.39 -5.89 3.07
CA ILE A 263 -23.03 -4.86 3.89
C ILE A 263 -22.05 -4.46 4.98
N ASP A 264 -21.79 -3.16 5.11
CA ASP A 264 -21.14 -2.62 6.30
C ASP A 264 -22.13 -2.74 7.48
N GLN A 265 -22.14 -3.89 8.16
CA GLN A 265 -22.95 -4.05 9.37
C GLN A 265 -22.16 -3.50 10.56
N PRO A 266 -22.71 -2.57 11.34
CA PRO A 266 -22.10 -2.15 12.58
C PRO A 266 -22.02 -3.35 13.53
N ILE A 267 -20.81 -3.60 14.05
CA ILE A 267 -20.51 -4.62 15.07
C ILE A 267 -21.24 -4.29 16.37
#